data_AF-A0A9L0SL46-F1
#
_entry.id   AF-A0A9L0SL46-F1
#
_cell.length_a   1.000
_cell.length_b   1.000
_cell.length_c   1.000
_cell.angle_alpha   90.00
_cell.angle_beta   90.00
_cell.angle_gamma   90.00
#
_symmetry.space_group_name_H-M   'P 1'
#
loop_
_entity.id
_entity.type
_entity.pdbx_description
1 polymer ?
#
loop_
_entity_poly.entity_id
_entity_poly.type
_entity_poly.pdbx_seq_one_letter_code
_entity_poly.pdbx_strand_id
1 'polypeptide(L)'
;MEGESTSAVLSGFVLGALAFQHLNTDSDTEGLLLGEVKGEAKNSITDSQMDDVEVIYTIDIQKYIPCYQLFRRLWLVGTNSDVILTKS
;
A
#
# COMPACT_ATOMS: atom_id res chain seq x y z
N MET A 1 -10.83 -22.95 -5.87
CA MET A 1 -11.11 -21.53 -5.60
C MET A 1 -9.78 -20.87 -5.35
N GLU A 2 -9.05 -20.56 -6.41
CA GLU A 2 -7.64 -20.16 -6.33
C GLU A 2 -7.36 -19.21 -7.50
N GLY A 3 -7.78 -17.97 -7.31
CA GLY A 3 -7.70 -16.89 -8.29
C GLY A 3 -7.85 -15.58 -7.55
N GLU A 4 -7.00 -15.36 -6.56
CA GLU A 4 -6.90 -14.09 -5.86
C GLU A 4 -5.67 -13.37 -6.38
N SER A 5 -5.88 -12.25 -7.08
CA SER A 5 -4.80 -11.41 -7.59
C SER A 5 -4.79 -10.08 -6.86
N THR A 6 -3.61 -9.69 -6.37
CA THR A 6 -3.40 -8.40 -5.70
C THR A 6 -2.69 -7.44 -6.63
N SER A 7 -3.30 -6.29 -6.90
CA SER A 7 -2.73 -5.19 -7.68
C SER A 7 -2.55 -3.96 -6.81
N ALA A 8 -1.61 -3.08 -7.16
CA ALA A 8 -1.43 -1.80 -6.48
C ALA A 8 -1.34 -0.68 -7.50
N VAL A 9 -2.03 0.42 -7.22
CA VAL A 9 -2.05 1.64 -8.03
C VAL A 9 -1.42 2.75 -7.21
N LEU A 10 -0.51 3.49 -7.85
CA LEU A 10 0.18 4.62 -7.25
C LEU A 10 0.09 5.81 -8.20
N SER A 11 -0.39 6.95 -7.70
CA SER A 11 -0.36 8.19 -8.46
C SER A 11 1.07 8.65 -8.73
N GLY A 12 1.34 9.12 -9.95
CA GLY A 12 2.64 9.67 -10.33
C GLY A 12 3.09 10.85 -9.45
N PHE A 13 2.13 11.60 -8.87
CA PHE A 13 2.44 12.64 -7.88
C PHE A 13 3.00 12.07 -6.59
N VAL A 14 2.45 10.95 -6.10
CA VAL A 14 2.93 10.29 -4.88
C VAL A 14 4.30 9.67 -5.13
N LEU A 15 4.50 9.04 -6.29
CA LEU A 15 5.80 8.52 -6.71
C LEU A 15 6.85 9.64 -6.82
N GLY A 16 6.49 10.78 -7.41
CA GLY A 16 7.37 11.95 -7.50
C GLY A 16 7.73 12.53 -6.14
N ALA A 17 6.76 12.61 -5.22
CA ALA A 17 7.01 13.06 -3.84
C ALA A 17 7.94 12.11 -3.08
N LEU A 18 7.77 10.79 -3.24
CA LEU A 18 8.68 9.76 -2.70
C LEU A 18 10.10 9.93 -3.23
N ALA A 19 10.25 10.09 -4.55
CA ALA A 19 11.55 10.28 -5.18
C ALA A 19 12.22 11.59 -4.72
N PHE A 20 11.45 12.68 -4.62
CA PHE A 20 11.96 13.96 -4.12
C PHE A 20 12.42 13.84 -2.67
N GLN A 21 11.64 13.23 -1.80
CA GLN A 21 12.01 12.98 -0.41
C GLN A 21 13.33 12.18 -0.31
N HIS A 22 13.44 11.11 -1.10
CA HIS A 22 14.60 10.23 -1.11
C HIS A 22 15.86 10.95 -1.58
N LEU A 23 15.78 11.74 -2.65
CA LEU A 23 16.92 12.49 -3.19
C LEU A 23 17.39 13.64 -2.28
N ASN A 24 16.51 14.16 -1.43
CA ASN A 24 16.85 15.23 -0.48
C ASN A 24 17.36 14.70 0.87
N THR A 25 17.41 13.38 1.06
CA THR A 25 17.94 12.78 2.29
C THR A 25 19.24 12.06 1.95
N ASP A 26 20.27 12.26 2.74
CA ASP A 26 21.62 11.68 2.57
C ASP A 26 21.73 10.26 3.16
N SER A 27 20.60 9.69 3.57
CA SER A 27 20.48 8.40 4.25
C SER A 27 19.17 7.71 3.88
N ASP A 28 19.02 6.45 4.27
CA ASP A 28 17.80 5.69 4.03
C ASP A 28 16.57 6.43 4.60
N THR A 29 15.48 6.45 3.83
CA THR A 29 14.22 7.10 4.20
C THR A 29 13.11 6.07 4.37
N GLU A 30 12.38 6.11 5.48
CA GLU A 30 11.21 5.25 5.70
C GLU A 30 9.92 6.08 5.83
N GLY A 31 8.75 5.47 5.60
CA GLY A 31 7.46 6.16 5.65
C GLY A 31 6.25 5.23 5.65
N LEU A 32 5.04 5.79 5.74
CA LEU A 32 3.78 5.05 5.60
C LEU A 32 3.12 5.38 4.28
N LEU A 33 2.53 4.36 3.67
CA LEU A 33 1.62 4.50 2.55
C LEU A 33 0.19 4.38 3.10
N LEU A 34 -0.60 5.41 2.84
CA LEU A 34 -2.01 5.46 3.19
C LEU A 34 -2.82 5.40 1.90
N GLY A 35 -3.86 4.58 1.94
CA GLY A 35 -4.67 4.28 0.77
C GLY A 35 -5.87 3.43 1.15
N GLU A 36 -6.58 2.98 0.13
CA GLU A 36 -7.74 2.11 0.27
C GLU A 36 -7.52 0.79 -0.47
N VAL A 37 -8.16 -0.28 -0.02
CA VAL A 37 -8.16 -1.57 -0.70
C VAL A 37 -9.55 -1.81 -1.26
N LYS A 38 -9.64 -2.06 -2.56
CA LYS A 38 -10.88 -2.39 -3.27
C LYS A 38 -10.81 -3.81 -3.79
N GLY A 39 -11.74 -4.67 -3.37
CA GLY A 39 -11.91 -6.00 -3.93
C GLY A 39 -12.96 -5.97 -5.05
N GLU A 40 -12.55 -6.22 -6.28
CA GLU A 40 -13.44 -6.32 -7.43
C GLU A 40 -13.51 -7.78 -7.90
N ALA A 41 -14.73 -8.33 -7.97
CA ALA A 41 -14.96 -9.66 -8.53
C ALA A 41 -15.05 -9.56 -10.05
N LYS A 42 -14.12 -10.21 -10.76
CA LYS A 42 -14.10 -10.29 -12.21
C LYS A 42 -14.67 -11.63 -12.64
N ASN A 43 -15.85 -11.61 -13.24
CA ASN A 43 -16.44 -12.80 -13.83
C ASN A 43 -15.90 -12.97 -15.25
N SER A 44 -15.03 -13.96 -15.47
CA SER A 44 -14.50 -14.27 -16.79
C SER A 44 -15.44 -15.24 -17.50
N ILE A 45 -16.28 -14.73 -18.41
CA ILE A 45 -17.18 -15.60 -19.21
C ILE A 45 -16.32 -16.35 -20.24
N THR A 46 -15.99 -17.62 -19.95
CA THR A 46 -15.38 -18.55 -20.91
C THR A 46 -16.46 -19.41 -21.58
N ASP A 47 -16.31 -19.71 -22.88
CA ASP A 47 -17.25 -20.52 -23.70
C ASP A 47 -17.38 -22.00 -23.25
N SER A 48 -16.70 -22.37 -22.16
CA SER A 48 -16.85 -23.62 -21.44
C SER A 48 -17.61 -23.36 -20.14
N GLN A 49 -18.72 -24.06 -19.91
CA GLN A 49 -19.64 -23.94 -18.76
C GLN A 49 -19.00 -24.16 -17.37
N MET A 50 -18.13 -23.26 -16.94
CA MET A 50 -17.60 -23.13 -15.58
C MET A 50 -17.37 -21.64 -15.32
N ASP A 51 -18.18 -21.05 -14.44
CA ASP A 51 -17.98 -19.68 -13.96
C ASP A 51 -16.77 -19.66 -13.01
N ASP A 52 -15.57 -19.33 -13.53
CA ASP A 52 -14.39 -19.11 -12.69
C ASP A 52 -14.38 -17.63 -12.26
N VAL A 53 -14.77 -17.39 -11.01
CA VAL A 53 -14.84 -16.05 -10.42
C VAL A 53 -13.47 -15.70 -9.84
N GLU A 54 -12.75 -14.79 -10.49
CA GLU A 54 -11.49 -14.24 -9.99
C GLU A 54 -11.77 -13.01 -9.12
N VAL A 55 -11.13 -12.88 -7.96
CA VAL A 55 -11.23 -11.69 -7.11
C VAL A 55 -9.93 -10.91 -7.20
N ILE A 56 -10.02 -9.66 -7.66
CA ILE A 56 -8.88 -8.76 -7.80
C ILE A 56 -8.92 -7.75 -6.65
N TYR A 57 -7.94 -7.81 -5.76
CA TYR A 57 -7.75 -6.81 -4.71
C TYR A 57 -6.81 -5.72 -5.20
N THR A 58 -7.34 -4.54 -5.45
CA THR A 58 -6.58 -3.37 -5.87
C THR A 58 -6.32 -2.44 -4.67
N ILE A 59 -5.05 -2.21 -4.37
CA ILE A 59 -4.60 -1.27 -3.35
C ILE A 59 -4.37 0.08 -4.02
N ASP A 60 -5.21 1.07 -3.74
CA ASP A 60 -5.06 2.44 -4.25
C ASP A 60 -4.31 3.30 -3.23
N ILE A 61 -3.06 3.64 -3.54
CA ILE A 61 -2.19 4.42 -2.66
C ILE A 61 -2.40 5.92 -2.93
N GLN A 62 -2.95 6.61 -1.93
CA GLN A 62 -3.35 8.02 -2.05
C GLN A 62 -2.35 8.99 -1.43
N LYS A 63 -1.61 8.57 -0.40
CA LYS A 63 -0.71 9.46 0.35
C LYS A 63 0.50 8.73 0.90
N TYR A 64 1.63 9.43 0.91
CA TYR A 64 2.85 9.03 1.61
C TYR A 64 3.10 9.96 2.81
N ILE A 65 3.44 9.38 3.96
CA ILE A 65 3.88 10.10 5.16
C ILE A 65 5.33 9.72 5.46
N PRO A 66 6.30 10.62 5.27
CA PRO A 66 7.69 10.34 5.59
C PRO A 66 7.93 10.27 7.09
N CYS A 67 8.91 9.47 7.49
CA CYS A 67 9.48 9.45 8.83
C CYS A 67 10.94 9.91 8.77
N TYR A 68 11.18 11.10 9.32
CA TYR A 68 12.50 11.75 9.34
C TYR A 68 13.46 11.18 10.39
N GLN A 69 13.05 10.15 11.13
CA GLN A 69 13.88 9.43 12.11
C GLN A 69 13.78 7.93 11.83
N LEU A 70 14.89 7.36 11.37
CA LEU A 70 15.05 5.92 11.17
C LEU A 70 14.78 5.13 12.46
N PHE A 71 14.09 4.01 12.34
CA PHE A 71 13.73 3.08 13.43
C PHE A 71 12.69 3.58 14.43
N ARG A 72 12.07 4.75 14.20
CA ARG A 72 10.97 5.18 15.07
C ARG A 72 9.81 4.18 15.02
N ARG A 73 9.61 3.45 13.92
CA ARG A 73 8.62 2.37 13.79
C ARG A 73 9.12 0.96 14.12
N LEU A 74 10.41 0.65 13.96
CA LEU A 74 10.92 -0.69 14.29
C LEU A 74 10.88 -0.95 15.81
N TRP A 75 11.08 0.08 16.64
CA TRP A 75 10.84 -0.02 18.09
C TRP A 75 9.35 -0.20 18.46
N LEU A 76 8.42 0.06 17.54
CA LEU A 76 6.97 0.05 17.77
C LEU A 76 6.27 -1.24 17.33
N VAL A 77 6.80 -1.97 16.36
CA VAL A 77 6.25 -3.29 16.02
C VAL A 77 6.38 -4.27 17.20
N GLY A 78 7.27 -3.99 18.17
CA GLY A 78 7.36 -4.70 19.45
C GLY A 78 6.44 -4.18 20.57
N THR A 79 5.84 -2.99 20.46
CA THR A 79 4.99 -2.40 21.51
C THR A 79 3.79 -1.63 20.93
N ASN A 80 2.59 -2.18 21.12
CA ASN A 80 1.25 -1.59 20.91
C ASN A 80 1.17 -0.33 20.02
N SER A 81 0.88 -0.55 18.74
CA SER A 81 0.82 0.41 17.63
C SER A 81 -0.14 1.60 17.78
N ASP A 82 -1.03 1.61 18.79
CA ASP A 82 -2.12 2.60 18.93
C ASP A 82 -1.65 3.98 19.45
N VAL A 83 -0.56 4.03 20.22
CA VAL A 83 -0.13 5.25 20.95
C VAL A 83 0.47 6.33 20.03
N ILE A 84 0.89 5.97 18.82
CA ILE A 84 1.59 6.90 17.91
C ILE A 84 0.74 7.36 16.73
N LEU A 85 -0.29 6.60 16.36
CA LEU A 85 -1.27 7.02 15.35
C LEU A 85 -2.18 8.15 15.85
N THR A 86 -2.32 8.34 17.17
CA THR A 86 -3.16 9.38 17.79
C THR A 86 -2.46 10.72 18.04
N LYS A 87 -1.15 10.83 17.77
CA LYS A 87 -0.34 12.02 18.12
C LYS A 87 0.21 12.80 16.93
N SER A 88 -0.22 12.49 15.70
CA SER A 88 0.17 13.21 14.47
C SER A 88 -0.89 14.18 14.00
#